data_AF-A0A517PRP0-F1
#
_entry.id   AF-A0A517PRP0-F1
#
_cell.length_a   1.000
_cell.length_b   1.000
_cell.length_c   1.000
_cell.angle_alpha   90.00
_cell.angle_beta   90.00
_cell.angle_gamma   90.00
#
_symmetry.space_group_name_H-M   'P 1'
#
loop_
_entity.id
_entity.type
_entity.pdbx_description
1 polymer ?
#
loop_
_entity_poly.entity_id
_entity_poly.type
_entity_poly.pdbx_seq_one_letter_code
_entity_poly.pdbx_strand_id
1 'polypeptide(L)'
;MKCILLLAGLLLLTGCSSDEMSSKVAATKPSATSQDYIVLNEPPEALLEKMALLYAPEDAAWPGTVDEFVENGHPILPYAIKQLQEDEEISPEVAEQLLDRVHRSPEVPVDAQRIVTLLEVACYADVMCHRVEYPLRVATLDYVKSNLDAPETQNALAWIRESYQSGLPLDAPGDETGEFRGMLVKAMRARLNEYAKRVTSTPQEQQGSK
;
A
#
# COMPACT_ATOMS: atom_id res chain seq x y z
N MET A 1 -8.02 -53.69 3.78
CA MET A 1 -7.01 -52.80 4.40
C MET A 1 -7.66 -51.45 4.66
N LYS A 2 -7.68 -51.02 5.94
CA LYS A 2 -7.80 -49.65 6.52
C LYS A 2 -8.89 -48.70 5.93
N CYS A 3 -10.02 -48.28 6.55
CA CYS A 3 -10.41 -47.91 7.94
C CYS A 3 -9.49 -46.81 8.53
N ILE A 4 -9.88 -45.63 9.06
CA ILE A 4 -11.11 -45.09 9.69
C ILE A 4 -11.04 -43.53 9.71
N LEU A 5 -12.22 -42.92 9.91
CA LEU A 5 -12.61 -41.51 10.16
C LEU A 5 -11.94 -40.74 11.35
N LEU A 6 -12.13 -39.39 11.32
CA LEU A 6 -12.34 -38.43 12.43
C LEU A 6 -11.14 -37.92 13.26
N LEU A 7 -10.98 -36.58 13.43
CA LEU A 7 -11.48 -35.75 14.56
C LEU A 7 -10.75 -34.41 14.68
N ALA A 8 -11.51 -33.36 15.01
CA ALA A 8 -11.05 -32.08 15.53
C ALA A 8 -10.48 -32.22 16.95
N GLY A 9 -9.63 -31.28 17.37
CA GLY A 9 -9.32 -31.11 18.79
C GLY A 9 -7.99 -30.45 19.11
N LEU A 10 -8.08 -29.19 19.56
CA LEU A 10 -7.46 -28.73 20.80
C LEU A 10 -5.98 -29.10 21.06
N LEU A 11 -5.08 -28.13 20.89
CA LEU A 11 -3.83 -28.09 21.65
C LEU A 11 -3.85 -26.86 22.56
N LEU A 12 -4.37 -27.08 23.77
CA LEU A 12 -4.14 -26.25 24.94
C LEU A 12 -3.47 -27.13 26.00
N LEU A 13 -2.46 -26.54 26.65
CA LEU A 13 -1.82 -26.90 27.94
C LEU A 13 -0.66 -27.91 27.93
N THR A 14 0.56 -27.40 28.11
CA THR A 14 1.34 -27.43 29.39
C THR A 14 2.46 -26.37 29.27
N GLY A 15 2.92 -25.67 30.31
CA GLY A 15 2.74 -25.87 31.74
C GLY A 15 2.94 -24.60 32.59
N CYS A 16 2.59 -24.75 33.87
CA CYS A 16 2.65 -23.76 34.93
C CYS A 16 4.06 -23.59 35.50
N SER A 17 4.40 -22.37 35.92
CA SER A 17 5.08 -22.06 37.20
C SER A 17 4.92 -20.57 37.52
N SER A 18 4.27 -20.26 38.65
CA SER A 18 4.34 -18.97 39.38
C SER A 18 5.76 -18.78 39.96
N ASP A 19 6.25 -17.63 40.45
CA ASP A 19 5.59 -16.51 41.15
C ASP A 19 6.55 -15.29 41.24
N GLU A 20 5.98 -14.20 41.75
CA GLU A 20 6.57 -13.03 42.43
C GLU A 20 6.79 -11.69 41.72
N MET A 21 6.32 -10.67 42.45
CA MET A 21 5.99 -9.31 42.07
C MET A 21 7.22 -8.40 41.88
N SER A 22 7.12 -7.48 40.91
CA SER A 22 7.68 -6.13 41.11
C SER A 22 6.88 -5.09 40.34
N SER A 23 6.31 -4.18 41.12
CA SER A 23 5.60 -2.98 40.68
C SER A 23 6.51 -2.07 39.86
N LYS A 24 6.18 -1.89 38.59
CA LYS A 24 6.45 -0.66 37.87
C LYS A 24 5.38 -0.52 36.80
N VAL A 25 4.66 0.59 36.83
CA VAL A 25 3.70 1.00 35.81
C VAL A 25 4.43 1.04 34.48
N ALA A 26 4.39 -0.07 33.75
CA ALA A 26 4.77 -0.11 32.36
C ALA A 26 3.64 0.61 31.62
N ALA A 27 3.97 1.68 30.91
CA ALA A 27 3.09 2.23 29.90
C ALA A 27 2.65 1.04 29.03
N THR A 28 1.38 0.68 29.10
CA THR A 28 0.79 -0.35 28.25
C THR A 28 0.86 0.18 26.84
N LYS A 29 1.96 -0.09 26.13
CA LYS A 29 2.02 -0.02 24.68
C LYS A 29 0.82 -0.86 24.22
N PRO A 30 -0.12 -0.32 23.43
CA PRO A 30 -1.14 -1.19 22.85
C PRO A 30 -0.38 -2.29 22.11
N SER A 31 -0.53 -3.51 22.61
CA SER A 31 -0.10 -4.71 21.92
C SER A 31 -0.94 -4.75 20.66
N ALA A 32 -0.46 -4.09 19.60
CA ALA A 32 -0.95 -4.34 18.27
C ALA A 32 -0.81 -5.85 18.07
N THR A 33 -1.92 -6.53 17.95
CA THR A 33 -1.97 -7.84 17.32
C THR A 33 -1.13 -7.68 16.05
N SER A 34 0.00 -8.39 15.93
CA SER A 34 0.85 -8.32 14.74
C SER A 34 0.03 -8.88 13.60
N GLN A 35 -0.73 -8.01 12.95
CA GLN A 35 -1.48 -8.34 11.76
C GLN A 35 -0.44 -8.33 10.65
N ASP A 36 -0.04 -9.53 10.24
CA ASP A 36 0.94 -9.68 9.17
C ASP A 36 0.21 -9.43 7.85
N TYR A 37 0.44 -8.25 7.25
CA TYR A 37 -0.07 -7.93 5.93
C TYR A 37 0.70 -8.70 4.86
N ILE A 38 0.01 -9.04 3.77
CA ILE A 38 0.61 -9.68 2.61
C ILE A 38 1.44 -8.63 1.88
N VAL A 39 2.73 -8.93 1.71
CA VAL A 39 3.70 -8.13 0.95
C VAL A 39 3.95 -8.79 -0.40
N LEU A 40 4.25 -7.99 -1.42
CA LEU A 40 4.55 -8.49 -2.75
C LEU A 40 5.90 -9.24 -2.77
N ASN A 41 5.85 -10.46 -3.26
CA ASN A 41 6.98 -11.39 -3.34
C ASN A 41 7.78 -11.23 -4.65
N GLU A 42 7.21 -10.52 -5.61
CA GLU A 42 7.77 -10.22 -6.92
C GLU A 42 7.34 -8.81 -7.38
N PRO A 43 8.11 -8.17 -8.27
CA PRO A 43 7.72 -6.87 -8.84
C PRO A 43 6.38 -6.94 -9.60
N PRO A 44 5.43 -6.02 -9.35
CA PRO A 44 4.09 -6.07 -9.93
C PRO A 44 4.03 -5.47 -11.34
N GLU A 45 4.92 -5.87 -12.25
CA GLU A 45 5.09 -5.26 -13.58
C GLU A 45 3.80 -5.21 -14.40
N ALA A 46 3.05 -6.31 -14.47
CA ALA A 46 1.78 -6.36 -15.22
C ALA A 46 0.74 -5.38 -14.66
N LEU A 47 0.72 -5.18 -13.34
CA LEU A 47 -0.15 -4.20 -12.70
C LEU A 47 0.34 -2.78 -12.99
N LEU A 48 1.65 -2.52 -12.96
CA LEU A 48 2.21 -1.22 -13.28
C LEU A 48 1.93 -0.80 -14.73
N GLU A 49 2.01 -1.73 -15.68
CA GLU A 49 1.65 -1.45 -17.07
C GLU A 49 0.16 -1.13 -17.23
N LYS A 50 -0.70 -1.87 -16.51
CA LYS A 50 -2.13 -1.59 -16.47
C LYS A 50 -2.43 -0.23 -15.82
N MET A 51 -1.74 0.12 -14.74
CA MET A 51 -1.89 1.42 -14.09
C MET A 51 -1.36 2.55 -14.97
N ALA A 52 -0.32 2.31 -15.77
CA ALA A 52 0.17 3.29 -16.74
C ALA A 52 -0.88 3.62 -17.81
N LEU A 53 -1.68 2.62 -18.23
CA LEU A 53 -2.80 2.86 -19.14
C LEU A 53 -3.88 3.78 -18.55
N LEU A 54 -3.97 3.96 -17.23
CA LEU A 54 -4.90 4.96 -16.67
C LEU A 54 -4.48 6.39 -17.02
N TYR A 55 -3.18 6.63 -17.22
CA TYR A 55 -2.61 7.95 -17.44
C TYR A 55 -2.28 8.25 -18.90
N ALA A 56 -2.88 7.50 -19.84
CA ALA A 56 -2.64 7.64 -21.27
C ALA A 56 -3.98 7.77 -22.03
N PRO A 57 -4.73 8.88 -21.89
CA PRO A 57 -6.04 9.06 -22.51
C PRO A 57 -6.06 8.98 -24.04
N GLU A 58 -4.90 9.14 -24.68
CA GLU A 58 -4.68 8.97 -26.10
C GLU A 58 -4.58 7.50 -26.55
N ASP A 59 -4.36 6.57 -25.61
CA ASP A 59 -4.27 5.14 -25.91
C ASP A 59 -5.65 4.54 -26.20
N ALA A 60 -5.75 3.72 -27.25
CA ALA A 60 -7.01 3.10 -27.65
C ALA A 60 -7.60 2.15 -26.58
N ALA A 61 -6.77 1.61 -25.68
CA ALA A 61 -7.19 0.77 -24.57
C ALA A 61 -7.61 1.56 -23.32
N TRP A 62 -7.39 2.88 -23.29
CA TRP A 62 -7.70 3.72 -22.13
C TRP A 62 -9.18 3.64 -21.70
N PRO A 63 -10.17 3.76 -22.60
CA PRO A 63 -11.58 3.68 -22.20
C PRO A 63 -11.91 2.35 -21.51
N GLY A 64 -11.42 1.23 -22.06
CA GLY A 64 -11.64 -0.08 -21.47
C GLY A 64 -10.94 -0.26 -20.11
N THR A 65 -9.77 0.35 -19.94
CA THR A 65 -9.06 0.34 -18.65
C THR A 65 -9.81 1.17 -17.61
N VAL A 66 -10.30 2.35 -17.97
CA VAL A 66 -11.12 3.19 -17.09
C VAL A 66 -12.41 2.47 -16.71
N ASP A 67 -13.09 1.85 -17.68
CA ASP A 67 -14.30 1.08 -17.44
C ASP A 67 -14.08 -0.03 -16.42
N GLU A 68 -12.99 -0.80 -16.56
CA GLU A 68 -12.64 -1.84 -15.60
C GLU A 68 -12.37 -1.28 -14.19
N PHE A 69 -11.68 -0.14 -14.07
CA PHE A 69 -11.42 0.48 -12.77
C PHE A 69 -12.70 1.03 -12.12
N VAL A 70 -13.63 1.56 -12.92
CA VAL A 70 -14.96 1.96 -12.46
C VAL A 70 -15.74 0.74 -11.99
N GLU A 71 -15.81 -0.33 -12.77
CA GLU A 71 -16.57 -1.53 -12.41
C GLU A 71 -16.09 -2.18 -11.11
N ASN A 72 -14.78 -2.11 -10.85
CA ASN A 72 -14.16 -2.64 -9.64
C ASN A 72 -14.17 -1.66 -8.45
N GLY A 73 -14.63 -0.42 -8.62
CA GLY A 73 -14.58 0.62 -7.58
C GLY A 73 -13.16 0.92 -7.10
N HIS A 74 -12.16 0.89 -8.01
CA HIS A 74 -10.77 0.97 -7.61
C HIS A 74 -10.45 2.35 -7.00
N PRO A 75 -9.94 2.42 -5.75
CA PRO A 75 -9.91 3.66 -4.98
C PRO A 75 -8.95 4.74 -5.52
N ILE A 76 -8.00 4.34 -6.36
CA ILE A 76 -7.06 5.28 -7.00
C ILE A 76 -7.71 6.14 -8.09
N LEU A 77 -8.81 5.67 -8.69
CA LEU A 77 -9.35 6.23 -9.92
C LEU A 77 -9.77 7.71 -9.78
N PRO A 78 -10.46 8.15 -8.70
CA PRO A 78 -10.75 9.57 -8.49
C PRO A 78 -9.52 10.47 -8.51
N TYR A 79 -8.41 9.99 -7.94
CA TYR A 79 -7.16 10.76 -7.84
C TYR A 79 -6.42 10.79 -9.17
N ALA A 80 -6.45 9.68 -9.93
CA ALA A 80 -5.92 9.63 -11.28
C ALA A 80 -6.68 10.58 -12.23
N ILE A 81 -8.02 10.59 -12.17
CA ILE A 81 -8.87 11.50 -12.95
C ILE A 81 -8.56 12.96 -12.62
N LYS A 82 -8.49 13.28 -11.32
CA LYS A 82 -8.14 14.62 -10.87
C LYS A 82 -6.78 15.05 -11.40
N GLN A 83 -5.78 14.18 -11.33
CA GLN A 83 -4.45 14.50 -11.84
C GLN A 83 -4.46 14.71 -13.37
N LEU A 84 -5.12 13.83 -14.13
CA LEU A 84 -5.25 14.01 -15.59
C LEU A 84 -5.93 15.33 -15.96
N GLN A 85 -6.88 15.78 -15.16
CA GLN A 85 -7.51 17.09 -15.34
C GLN A 85 -6.54 18.23 -15.02
N GLU A 86 -5.76 18.12 -13.93
CA GLU A 86 -4.76 19.12 -13.53
C GLU A 86 -3.60 19.21 -14.53
N ASP A 87 -3.23 18.09 -15.15
CA ASP A 87 -2.19 17.99 -16.18
C ASP A 87 -2.72 18.35 -17.59
N GLU A 88 -3.98 18.79 -17.71
CA GLU A 88 -4.66 19.16 -18.97
C GLU A 88 -4.78 18.01 -20.01
N GLU A 89 -4.57 16.76 -19.59
CA GLU A 89 -4.67 15.56 -20.43
C GLU A 89 -6.13 15.19 -20.75
N ILE A 90 -7.07 15.59 -19.88
CA ILE A 90 -8.51 15.51 -20.12
C ILE A 90 -9.20 16.83 -19.79
N SER A 91 -10.27 17.15 -20.52
CA SER A 91 -11.09 18.33 -20.24
C SER A 91 -11.86 18.20 -18.91
N PRO A 92 -12.20 19.32 -18.24
CA PRO A 92 -13.05 19.31 -17.04
C PRO A 92 -14.37 18.54 -17.21
N GLU A 93 -15.01 18.65 -18.37
CA GLU A 93 -16.27 17.97 -18.67
C GLU A 93 -16.11 16.44 -18.72
N VAL A 94 -14.99 15.96 -19.27
CA VAL A 94 -14.65 14.53 -19.27
C VAL A 94 -14.35 14.06 -17.84
N ALA A 95 -13.58 14.83 -17.07
CA ALA A 95 -13.28 14.50 -15.69
C ALA A 95 -14.56 14.36 -14.84
N GLU A 96 -15.50 15.31 -14.97
CA GLU A 96 -16.80 15.27 -14.29
C GLU A 96 -17.61 14.02 -14.67
N GLN A 97 -17.69 13.70 -15.96
CA GLN A 97 -18.39 12.49 -16.42
C GLN A 97 -17.78 11.20 -15.86
N LEU A 98 -16.45 11.12 -15.77
CA LEU A 98 -15.78 9.97 -15.18
C LEU A 98 -16.02 9.89 -13.68
N LEU A 99 -15.91 11.01 -12.96
CA LEU A 99 -16.18 11.06 -11.53
C LEU A 99 -17.63 10.65 -11.23
N ASP A 100 -18.61 11.09 -12.03
CA ASP A 100 -20.01 10.64 -11.91
C ASP A 100 -20.19 9.13 -12.07
N ARG A 101 -19.36 8.49 -12.89
CA ARG A 101 -19.35 7.03 -13.01
C ARG A 101 -18.72 6.39 -11.78
N VAL A 102 -17.64 6.96 -11.25
CA VAL A 102 -17.01 6.47 -10.01
C VAL A 102 -17.94 6.62 -8.80
N HIS A 103 -18.70 7.70 -8.68
CA HIS A 103 -19.69 7.83 -7.59
C HIS A 103 -20.79 6.76 -7.64
N ARG A 104 -21.00 6.13 -8.80
CA ARG A 104 -21.96 5.03 -8.99
C ARG A 104 -21.30 3.64 -8.94
N SER A 105 -19.97 3.56 -8.79
CA SER A 105 -19.26 2.29 -8.67
C SER A 105 -19.53 1.63 -7.32
N PRO A 106 -19.23 0.32 -7.17
CA PRO A 106 -19.27 -0.33 -5.87
C PRO A 106 -18.45 0.42 -4.82
N GLU A 107 -19.03 0.59 -3.63
CA GLU A 107 -18.29 1.18 -2.51
C GLU A 107 -17.24 0.18 -2.02
N VAL A 108 -15.98 0.64 -1.97
CA VAL A 108 -14.86 -0.17 -1.51
C VAL A 108 -14.39 0.41 -0.16
N PRO A 109 -14.57 -0.32 0.95
CA PRO A 109 -14.22 0.20 2.27
C PRO A 109 -12.71 0.39 2.39
N VAL A 110 -12.28 1.41 3.14
CA VAL A 110 -10.87 1.60 3.47
C VAL A 110 -10.39 0.39 4.28
N ASP A 111 -9.35 -0.26 3.79
CA ASP A 111 -8.80 -1.49 4.34
C ASP A 111 -7.27 -1.38 4.40
N ALA A 112 -6.68 -1.85 5.50
CA ALA A 112 -5.26 -1.68 5.77
C ALA A 112 -4.40 -2.46 4.77
N GLN A 113 -4.82 -3.68 4.38
CA GLN A 113 -4.11 -4.47 3.37
C GLN A 113 -4.06 -3.71 2.04
N ARG A 114 -5.15 -3.07 1.62
CA ARG A 114 -5.17 -2.26 0.40
C ARG A 114 -4.24 -1.04 0.48
N ILE A 115 -4.20 -0.36 1.62
CA ILE A 115 -3.26 0.76 1.84
C ILE A 115 -1.82 0.29 1.70
N VAL A 116 -1.46 -0.85 2.32
CA VAL A 116 -0.13 -1.46 2.19
C VAL A 116 0.18 -1.78 0.74
N THR A 117 -0.72 -2.49 0.05
CA THR A 117 -0.51 -2.90 -1.35
C THR A 117 -0.36 -1.69 -2.27
N LEU A 118 -1.19 -0.66 -2.16
CA LEU A 118 -1.08 0.53 -3.02
C LEU A 118 0.23 1.28 -2.80
N LEU A 119 0.63 1.48 -1.53
CA LEU A 119 1.92 2.09 -1.20
C LEU A 119 3.08 1.26 -1.74
N GLU A 120 2.99 -0.07 -1.66
CA GLU A 120 4.02 -0.97 -2.16
C GLU A 120 4.13 -0.93 -3.69
N VAL A 121 3.01 -0.96 -4.42
CA VAL A 121 2.99 -0.83 -5.89
C VAL A 121 3.55 0.52 -6.33
N ALA A 122 3.16 1.62 -5.68
CA ALA A 122 3.72 2.95 -5.97
C ALA A 122 5.22 3.04 -5.64
N CYS A 123 5.69 2.30 -4.63
CA CYS A 123 7.10 2.19 -4.29
C CYS A 123 7.89 1.40 -5.34
N TYR A 124 7.32 0.31 -5.86
CA TYR A 124 7.91 -0.44 -6.97
C TYR A 124 8.06 0.43 -8.22
N ALA A 125 7.03 1.20 -8.56
CA ALA A 125 7.10 2.13 -9.69
C ALA A 125 8.29 3.09 -9.55
N ASP A 126 8.47 3.67 -8.35
CA ASP A 126 9.58 4.57 -8.01
C ASP A 126 10.96 3.90 -8.07
N VAL A 127 11.10 2.69 -7.53
CA VAL A 127 12.40 2.03 -7.46
C VAL A 127 12.82 1.46 -8.82
N MET A 128 11.85 1.05 -9.64
CA MET A 128 12.09 0.56 -11.00
C MET A 128 12.17 1.66 -12.05
N CYS A 129 11.98 2.93 -11.67
CA CYS A 129 11.87 4.05 -12.59
C CYS A 129 10.79 3.82 -13.67
N HIS A 130 9.65 3.23 -13.28
CA HIS A 130 8.57 2.92 -14.21
C HIS A 130 7.94 4.21 -14.74
N ARG A 131 7.45 4.21 -15.99
CA ARG A 131 6.82 5.41 -16.61
C ARG A 131 5.68 6.04 -15.82
N VAL A 132 5.05 5.27 -14.93
CA VAL A 132 3.93 5.70 -14.09
C VAL A 132 4.36 6.16 -12.68
N GLU A 133 5.67 6.17 -12.38
CA GLU A 133 6.21 6.41 -11.03
C GLU A 133 5.62 7.67 -10.38
N TYR A 134 5.66 8.79 -11.09
CA TYR A 134 5.25 10.08 -10.58
C TYR A 134 3.73 10.15 -10.40
N PRO A 135 2.91 9.92 -11.44
CA PRO A 135 1.46 10.02 -11.30
C PRO A 135 0.90 9.00 -10.29
N LEU A 136 1.40 7.76 -10.31
CA LEU A 136 0.93 6.75 -9.36
C LEU A 136 1.29 7.09 -7.91
N ARG A 137 2.50 7.63 -7.67
CA ARG A 137 2.91 8.08 -6.34
C ARG A 137 2.01 9.21 -5.84
N VAL A 138 1.73 10.21 -6.67
CA VAL A 138 0.87 11.35 -6.29
C VAL A 138 -0.52 10.85 -5.93
N ALA A 139 -1.18 10.12 -6.83
CA ALA A 139 -2.52 9.60 -6.60
C ALA A 139 -2.59 8.70 -5.36
N THR A 140 -1.57 7.86 -5.14
CA THR A 140 -1.53 6.95 -3.99
C THR A 140 -1.40 7.71 -2.68
N LEU A 141 -0.50 8.70 -2.62
CA LEU A 141 -0.30 9.49 -1.41
C LEU A 141 -1.53 10.35 -1.10
N ASP A 142 -2.22 10.88 -2.12
CA ASP A 142 -3.44 11.65 -1.92
C ASP A 142 -4.61 10.79 -1.44
N TYR A 143 -4.76 9.56 -1.96
CA TYR A 143 -5.72 8.58 -1.45
C TYR A 143 -5.43 8.22 0.02
N VAL A 144 -4.17 8.01 0.39
CA VAL A 144 -3.83 7.69 1.79
C VAL A 144 -4.08 8.90 2.69
N LYS A 145 -3.74 10.12 2.25
CA LYS A 145 -3.95 11.35 3.01
C LYS A 145 -5.44 11.64 3.26
N SER A 146 -6.30 11.44 2.27
CA SER A 146 -7.74 11.66 2.42
C SER A 146 -8.42 10.66 3.37
N ASN A 147 -7.74 9.55 3.70
CA ASN A 147 -8.24 8.50 4.56
C ASN A 147 -7.46 8.37 5.89
N LEU A 148 -6.72 9.41 6.31
CA LEU A 148 -5.92 9.36 7.54
C LEU A 148 -6.74 9.11 8.81
N ASP A 149 -7.99 9.59 8.85
CA ASP A 149 -8.86 9.40 10.01
C ASP A 149 -9.40 7.97 10.15
N ALA A 150 -9.24 7.14 9.11
CA ALA A 150 -9.63 5.74 9.16
C ALA A 150 -8.63 4.92 10.01
N PRO A 151 -9.10 4.14 11.01
CA PRO A 151 -8.22 3.28 11.82
C PRO A 151 -7.35 2.35 10.97
N GLU A 152 -7.90 1.80 9.89
CA GLU A 152 -7.19 0.91 8.96
C GLU A 152 -5.99 1.60 8.28
N THR A 153 -6.13 2.86 7.91
CA THR A 153 -5.01 3.65 7.37
C THR A 153 -3.91 3.83 8.42
N GLN A 154 -4.28 4.16 9.66
CA GLN A 154 -3.31 4.31 10.76
C GLN A 154 -2.60 2.99 11.09
N ASN A 155 -3.33 1.88 11.11
CA ASN A 155 -2.79 0.53 11.32
C ASN A 155 -1.77 0.17 10.23
N ALA A 156 -2.12 0.38 8.96
CA ALA A 156 -1.21 0.15 7.83
C ALA A 156 0.06 0.98 7.93
N LEU A 157 -0.07 2.28 8.21
CA LEU A 157 1.08 3.19 8.30
C LEU A 157 1.98 2.88 9.51
N ALA A 158 1.40 2.52 10.65
CA ALA A 158 2.15 2.08 11.82
C ALA A 158 2.93 0.79 11.52
N TRP A 159 2.26 -0.21 10.92
CA TRP A 159 2.91 -1.46 10.56
C TRP A 159 4.02 -1.26 9.52
N ILE A 160 3.83 -0.39 8.52
CA ILE A 160 4.89 -0.08 7.55
C ILE A 160 6.14 0.47 8.24
N ARG A 161 5.98 1.31 9.26
CA ARG A 161 7.10 1.91 9.99
C ARG A 161 7.78 0.94 10.94
N GLU A 162 7.01 0.10 11.61
CA GLU A 162 7.50 -0.75 12.69
C GLU A 162 7.97 -2.12 12.20
N SER A 163 7.32 -2.68 11.18
CA SER A 163 7.37 -4.11 10.89
C SER A 163 7.63 -4.48 9.43
N TYR A 164 7.44 -3.57 8.46
CA TYR A 164 7.56 -3.92 7.04
C TYR A 164 8.93 -4.53 6.67
N GLN A 165 8.84 -5.66 5.99
CA GLN A 165 9.96 -6.31 5.30
C GLN A 165 9.52 -6.55 3.85
N SER A 166 10.40 -6.26 2.90
CA SER A 166 10.13 -6.59 1.50
C SER A 166 9.91 -8.10 1.36
N GLY A 167 8.88 -8.50 0.62
CA GLY A 167 8.61 -9.90 0.30
C GLY A 167 9.55 -10.49 -0.75
N LEU A 168 10.38 -9.65 -1.40
CA LEU A 168 11.31 -10.11 -2.43
C LEU A 168 12.31 -11.11 -1.85
N PRO A 169 12.57 -12.23 -2.56
CA PRO A 169 13.58 -13.18 -2.12
C PRO A 169 14.95 -12.49 -2.11
N LEU A 170 15.62 -12.52 -0.96
CA LEU A 170 17.06 -12.30 -0.89
C LEU A 170 17.73 -13.56 -1.44
N ASP A 171 18.52 -13.43 -2.51
CA ASP A 171 19.13 -14.60 -3.15
C ASP A 171 20.11 -15.34 -2.21
N ALA A 172 20.62 -14.71 -1.14
CA ALA A 172 21.22 -15.40 0.03
C ALA A 172 21.37 -14.49 1.27
N PRO A 173 21.43 -15.05 2.50
CA PRO A 173 21.89 -14.32 3.68
C PRO A 173 23.39 -14.00 3.54
N GLY A 174 23.75 -12.71 3.54
CA GLY A 174 25.15 -12.26 3.47
C GLY A 174 25.65 -11.89 2.08
N ASP A 175 24.76 -11.74 1.09
CA ASP A 175 25.13 -11.07 -0.17
C ASP A 175 25.28 -9.55 0.04
N GLU A 176 26.45 -9.15 0.54
CA GLU A 176 26.88 -7.76 0.67
C GLU A 176 27.39 -7.18 -0.66
N THR A 177 27.38 -7.95 -1.76
CA THR A 177 28.00 -7.54 -3.03
C THR A 177 27.07 -6.74 -3.95
N GLY A 178 25.78 -6.67 -3.64
CA GLY A 178 24.83 -5.84 -4.38
C GLY A 178 24.33 -6.51 -5.65
N GLU A 179 23.87 -7.76 -5.57
CA GLU A 179 22.94 -8.25 -6.60
C GLU A 179 21.71 -7.33 -6.61
N PHE A 180 21.24 -7.00 -7.82
CA PHE A 180 20.18 -6.02 -8.09
C PHE A 180 18.96 -6.18 -7.16
N ARG A 181 18.64 -7.42 -6.77
CA ARG A 181 17.55 -7.76 -5.84
C ARG A 181 17.81 -7.35 -4.39
N GLY A 182 19.03 -7.48 -3.87
CA GLY A 182 19.39 -6.99 -2.54
C GLY A 182 19.31 -5.46 -2.44
N MET A 183 19.71 -4.75 -3.50
CA MET A 183 19.52 -3.29 -3.61
C MET A 183 18.04 -2.92 -3.69
N LEU A 184 17.25 -3.67 -4.45
CA LEU A 184 15.79 -3.49 -4.57
C LEU A 184 15.09 -3.67 -3.22
N VAL A 185 15.42 -4.71 -2.44
CA VAL A 185 14.88 -4.92 -1.08
C VAL A 185 15.17 -3.72 -0.17
N LYS A 186 16.42 -3.24 -0.14
CA LYS A 186 16.82 -2.09 0.68
C LYS A 186 16.12 -0.81 0.24
N ALA A 187 16.03 -0.57 -1.06
CA ALA A 187 15.35 0.58 -1.64
C ALA A 187 13.85 0.59 -1.33
N MET A 188 13.17 -0.56 -1.48
CA MET A 188 11.75 -0.72 -1.15
C MET A 188 11.45 -0.35 0.30
N ARG A 189 12.20 -0.92 1.26
CA ARG A 189 12.01 -0.59 2.68
C ARG A 189 12.23 0.88 2.98
N ALA A 190 13.27 1.50 2.42
CA ALA A 190 13.56 2.91 2.66
C ALA A 190 12.47 3.83 2.07
N ARG A 191 12.05 3.58 0.83
CA ARG A 191 11.08 4.40 0.11
C ARG A 191 9.66 4.24 0.67
N LEU A 192 9.25 3.04 1.07
CA LEU A 192 7.94 2.82 1.70
C LEU A 192 7.84 3.56 3.06
N ASN A 193 8.92 3.56 3.84
CA ASN A 193 9.02 4.36 5.06
C ASN A 193 8.96 5.86 4.78
N GLU A 194 9.58 6.32 3.70
CA GLU A 194 9.51 7.71 3.27
C GLU A 194 8.07 8.11 2.91
N TYR A 195 7.36 7.29 2.15
CA TYR A 195 5.94 7.51 1.83
C TYR A 195 5.09 7.59 3.09
N ALA A 196 5.23 6.62 4.00
CA ALA A 196 4.47 6.60 5.25
C ALA A 196 4.74 7.83 6.13
N LYS A 197 5.95 8.41 6.07
CA LYS A 197 6.26 9.69 6.72
C LYS A 197 5.62 10.87 5.99
N ARG A 198 5.72 10.93 4.67
CA ARG A 198 5.17 12.04 3.85
C ARG A 198 3.67 12.24 4.04
N VAL A 199 2.90 11.16 4.21
CA VAL A 199 1.44 11.25 4.42
C VAL A 199 1.04 11.68 5.83
N THR A 200 1.93 11.58 6.82
CA THR A 200 1.64 11.96 8.22
C THR A 200 2.40 13.19 8.70
N SER A 201 3.37 13.64 7.91
CA SER A 201 4.02 14.92 8.14
C SER A 201 3.04 16.01 7.75
N THR A 202 2.53 16.74 8.73
CA THR A 202 1.92 18.05 8.49
C THR A 202 2.93 18.86 7.66
N PRO A 203 2.54 19.65 6.65
CA PRO A 203 3.46 20.59 6.04
C PRO A 203 3.96 21.54 7.13
N GLN A 204 5.09 21.22 7.75
CA GLN A 204 5.85 22.15 8.57
C GLN A 204 6.33 23.22 7.61
N GLU A 205 5.67 24.37 7.69
CA GLU A 205 6.27 25.68 7.56
C GLU A 205 7.43 25.76 6.55
N GLN A 206 7.10 26.08 5.30
CA GLN A 206 7.93 27.05 4.55
C GLN A 206 7.79 28.46 5.17
N GLN A 207 7.99 28.57 6.49
CA GLN A 207 8.28 29.80 7.20
C GLN A 207 9.61 29.59 7.90
N GLY A 208 10.69 30.02 7.25
CA GLY A 208 12.02 29.87 7.80
C GLY A 208 13.15 30.32 6.88
N SER A 209 13.33 31.65 6.80
CA SER A 209 14.56 32.36 6.43
C SER A 209 15.09 32.25 5.00
N LYS A 210 14.86 33.31 4.23
CA LYS A 210 15.91 34.32 3.98
C LYS A 210 15.30 35.71 3.88
#